data_AF-A0A8C9YEQ6-F1
#
_entry.id   AF-A0A8C9YEQ6-F1
#
_cell.length_a   1.000
_cell.length_b   1.000
_cell.length_c   1.000
_cell.angle_alpha   90.00
_cell.angle_beta   90.00
_cell.angle_gamma   90.00
#
_symmetry.space_group_name_H-M   'P 1'
#
loop_
_entity.id
_entity.type
_entity.pdbx_description
1 polymer ?
#
loop_
_entity_poly.entity_id
_entity_poly.type
_entity_poly.pdbx_seq_one_letter_code
_entity_poly.pdbx_strand_id
1 'polypeptide(L)' 'MVDLFVDRVLVKNNTDQDELDTEGQIVMRLQNRILMLYFASAACESCQQFAPTLNDFFERLTD' A
#
# COMPACT_ATOMS: atom_id res chain seq x y z
N MET A 1 7.91 12.17 2.88
CA MET A 1 7.28 10.96 2.29
C MET A 1 6.31 10.31 3.28
N VAL A 2 6.68 10.18 4.55
CA VAL A 2 5.72 9.86 5.64
C VAL A 2 4.62 10.92 5.77
N ASP A 3 4.95 12.17 5.43
CA ASP A 3 4.03 13.33 5.46
C ASP A 3 2.79 13.16 4.59
N LEU A 4 2.83 12.29 3.56
CA LEU A 4 1.67 11.96 2.73
C LEU A 4 0.53 11.32 3.54
N PHE A 5 0.87 10.75 4.70
CA PHE A 5 -0.03 9.99 5.56
C PHE A 5 -0.32 10.69 6.90
N VAL A 6 0.19 11.90 7.11
CA VAL A 6 -0.13 12.71 8.29
C VAL A 6 -1.62 13.04 8.27
N ASP A 7 -2.27 12.92 9.43
CA ASP A 7 -3.73 13.05 9.59
C ASP A 7 -4.58 12.10 8.72
N ARG A 8 -3.99 11.02 8.18
CA ARG A 8 -4.69 9.99 7.40
C ARG A 8 -4.74 8.68 8.15
N VAL A 9 -5.87 7.99 8.05
CA VAL A 9 -6.04 6.63 8.56
C VAL A 9 -5.80 5.66 7.40
N LEU A 10 -4.85 4.76 7.55
CA LEU A 10 -4.66 3.64 6.63
C LEU A 10 -5.51 2.46 7.09
N VAL A 11 -6.34 1.96 6.17
CA VAL A 11 -7.16 0.77 6.37
C VAL A 11 -6.50 -0.37 5.62
N LYS A 12 -6.22 -1.48 6.31
CA LYS A 12 -5.78 -2.69 5.62
C LYS A 12 -6.96 -3.23 4.81
N ASN A 13 -6.75 -3.44 3.52
CA ASN A 13 -7.77 -4.07 2.66
C ASN A 13 -7.82 -5.58 2.93
N ASN A 14 -8.39 -5.97 4.07
CA ASN A 14 -8.77 -7.34 4.43
C ASN A 14 -10.30 -7.45 4.54
N THR A 15 -10.82 -8.67 4.53
CA THR A 15 -12.27 -8.96 4.57
C THR A 15 -12.96 -8.29 5.75
N ASP A 16 -12.26 -8.19 6.87
CA ASP A 16 -12.85 -7.70 8.11
C ASP A 16 -12.78 -6.16 8.22
N GLN A 17 -11.91 -5.46 7.46
CA GLN A 17 -11.70 -4.00 7.49
C GLN A 17 -11.46 -3.39 8.90
N ASP A 18 -11.23 -4.22 9.91
CA ASP A 18 -11.23 -3.81 11.32
C ASP A 18 -9.93 -3.15 11.77
N GLU A 19 -8.85 -3.31 11.00
CA GLU A 19 -7.51 -2.90 11.42
C GLU A 19 -7.16 -1.50 10.88
N LEU A 20 -7.32 -0.50 11.74
CA LEU A 20 -6.90 0.88 11.50
C LEU A 20 -5.53 1.13 12.14
N ASP A 21 -4.55 1.55 11.34
CA ASP A 21 -3.27 2.00 11.90
C ASP A 21 -3.43 3.44 12.44
N THR A 22 -3.07 3.65 13.71
CA THR A 22 -2.90 5.02 14.25
C THR A 22 -1.71 5.72 13.59
N GLU A 23 -1.69 7.05 13.55
CA GLU A 23 -0.60 7.84 12.95
C GLU A 23 0.81 7.39 13.39
N GLY A 24 1.03 7.20 14.70
CA GLY A 24 2.33 6.74 15.22
C GLY A 24 2.74 5.34 14.72
N GLN A 25 1.78 4.45 14.47
CA GLN A 25 2.04 3.13 13.88
C GLN A 25 2.35 3.22 12.38
N ILE A 26 1.68 4.13 11.67
CA ILE A 26 1.98 4.41 10.25
C ILE A 26 3.40 4.93 10.11
N VAL A 27 3.78 5.94 10.92
CA VAL A 27 5.14 6.50 10.91
C VAL A 27 6.16 5.40 11.17
N MET A 28 5.99 4.60 12.22
CA MET A 28 6.88 3.47 12.55
C MET A 28 6.99 2.44 11.42
N ARG A 29 5.88 2.09 10.76
CA ARG A 29 5.87 1.12 9.65
C ARG A 29 6.58 1.65 8.41
N LEU A 30 6.42 2.94 8.10
CA LEU A 30 6.89 3.54 6.86
C LEU A 30 8.27 4.19 6.97
N GLN A 31 8.74 4.47 8.18
CA GLN A 31 10.03 5.11 8.41
C GLN A 31 11.18 4.27 7.86
N ASN A 32 12.09 4.91 7.14
CA ASN A 32 13.25 4.30 6.47
C ASN A 32 12.92 3.14 5.51
N ARG A 33 11.70 3.11 4.94
CA ARG A 33 11.31 2.17 3.89
C ARG A 33 11.20 2.85 2.53
N ILE A 34 11.54 2.12 1.47
CA ILE A 34 11.21 2.51 0.11
C ILE A 34 9.73 2.18 -0.12
N LEU A 35 8.96 3.17 -0.57
CA LEU A 35 7.52 3.03 -0.83
C LEU A 35 7.24 3.21 -2.31
N MET A 36 6.44 2.30 -2.85
CA MET A 36 5.85 2.41 -4.17
C MET A 36 4.33 2.47 -4.01
N LEU A 37 3.72 3.52 -4.55
CA LEU A 37 2.27 3.71 -4.53
C LEU A 37 1.69 3.40 -5.91
N TYR A 38 0.73 2.49 -5.96
CA TYR A 38 0.01 2.12 -7.17
C TYR A 38 -1.46 2.51 -7.03
N PHE A 39 -1.89 3.50 -7.83
CA PHE A 39 -3.28 3.97 -7.85
C PHE A 39 -4.01 3.29 -9.01
N ALA A 40 -5.01 2.47 -8.70
CA ALA A 40 -5.75 1.67 -9.67
C ALA A 40 -7.22 1.57 -9.30
N SER A 41 -8.04 1.19 -10.29
CA SER A 41 -9.45 0.87 -10.12
C SER A 41 -9.72 -0.57 -10.54
N ALA A 42 -10.59 -1.27 -9.80
CA ALA A 42 -11.03 -2.61 -10.17
C ALA A 42 -11.76 -2.65 -11.52
N ALA A 43 -12.34 -1.53 -11.97
CA ALA A 43 -13.01 -1.44 -13.28
C ALA A 43 -12.05 -1.11 -14.45
N CYS A 44 -10.77 -0.84 -14.18
CA CYS A 44 -9.78 -0.45 -15.18
C CYS A 44 -9.06 -1.68 -15.73
N GLU A 45 -9.28 -2.00 -17.01
CA GLU A 45 -8.69 -3.17 -17.67
C GLU A 45 -7.16 -3.12 -17.71
N SER A 46 -6.57 -1.99 -18.09
CA SER A 46 -5.10 -1.83 -18.11
C SER A 46 -4.49 -1.98 -16.71
N CYS A 47 -5.22 -1.56 -15.67
CA CYS A 47 -4.79 -1.70 -14.29
C CYS A 47 -4.82 -3.16 -13.83
N GLN A 48 -5.83 -3.93 -14.27
CA GLN A 48 -5.89 -5.38 -14.03
C GLN A 48 -4.76 -6.11 -14.75
N GLN A 49 -4.47 -5.73 -16.00
CA GLN A 49 -3.38 -6.31 -16.78
C GLN A 49 -1.99 -6.04 -16.19
N PHE A 50 -1.81 -4.89 -15.52
CA PHE A 50 -0.54 -4.55 -14.86
C PHE A 50 -0.37 -5.21 -13.47
N ALA A 51 -1.46 -5.57 -12.80
CA ALA A 51 -1.42 -6.11 -11.44
C ALA A 51 -0.50 -7.35 -11.27
N PRO A 52 -0.44 -8.31 -12.21
CA PRO A 52 0.51 -9.43 -12.13
C PRO A 52 1.98 -8.98 -12.15
N THR A 53 2.33 -8.00 -12.99
CA THR A 53 3.70 -7.45 -13.05
C THR A 53 4.08 -6.76 -11.74
N LEU A 54 3.13 -6.05 -11.13
CA LEU A 54 3.33 -5.43 -9.82
C LEU A 54 3.61 -6.48 -8.73
N ASN A 55 2.88 -7.60 -8.75
CA ASN A 55 3.06 -8.67 -7.78
C ASN A 55 4.45 -9.35 -7.92
N ASP A 56 4.84 -9.70 -9.15
CA ASP A 56 6.17 -10.28 -9.44
C ASP A 56 7.31 -9.33 -9.04
N PHE A 57 7.15 -8.02 -9.27
CA PHE A 57 8.12 -7.03 -8.82
C PHE A 57 8.25 -6.98 -7.29
N PHE A 58 7.11 -7.04 -6.57
CA PHE A 58 7.12 -7.02 -5.11
C PHE A 58 7.77 -8.27 -4.52
N GLU A 59 7.43 -9.45 -5.03
CA GLU A 59 8.01 -10.73 -4.59
C GLU A 59 9.54 -10.73 -4.72
N ARG A 60 10.08 -10.21 -5.84
CA ARG A 60 11.54 -10.09 -6.09
C ARG A 60 12.26 -9.08 -5.21
N LEU A 61 11.56 -8.08 -4.68
CA LEU A 61 12.13 -7.07 -3.78
C LEU A 61 12.22 -7.58 -2.33
N THR A 62 11.43 -8.59 -1.99
CA THR A 62 11.34 -9.17 -0.64
C THR A 62 12.16 -10.45 -0.47
N ASP A 63 12.79 -10.95 -1.54
CA ASP A 63 13.77 -12.03 -1.56
C ASP A 63 15.17 -11.50 -1.18
#